data_AF-A0A5B0K748-F1
#
_entry.id   AF-A0A5B0K748-F1
#
_cell.length_a   1.000
_cell.length_b   1.000
_cell.length_c   1.000
_cell.angle_alpha   90.00
_cell.angle_beta   90.00
_cell.angle_gamma   90.00
#
_symmetry.space_group_name_H-M   'P 1'
#
loop_
_entity.id
_entity.type
_entity.pdbx_description
1 polymer ?
#
loop_
_entity_poly.entity_id
_entity_poly.type
_entity_poly.pdbx_seq_one_letter_code
_entity_poly.pdbx_strand_id
1 'polypeptide(L)'
;MQNNLHGALMLFLPLLLGMRDPFLPVDDPCRTVQLSQLQYAGNIDSGQRQIAFLRDEKGKWQRVEREDAPLPGWRITAIATESLTMETGEACEPSQWRIIKGETEHEKKDKPAGAVTAAAAGRQ
;
A
#
# COMPACT_ATOMS: atom_id res chain seq x y z
N MET A 1 37.12 -20.33 -37.44
CA MET A 1 35.68 -20.32 -37.11
C MET A 1 35.35 -20.77 -35.67
N GLN A 2 36.22 -21.54 -35.00
CA GLN A 2 36.01 -22.04 -33.62
C GLN A 2 35.90 -20.95 -32.52
N ASN A 3 36.63 -19.83 -32.63
CA ASN A 3 36.66 -18.79 -31.59
C ASN A 3 35.37 -17.98 -31.48
N ASN A 4 34.67 -17.77 -32.60
CA ASN A 4 33.42 -17.01 -32.62
C ASN A 4 32.27 -17.80 -31.97
N LEU A 5 32.31 -19.14 -32.08
CA LEU A 5 31.33 -20.03 -31.46
C LEU A 5 31.48 -20.07 -29.94
N HIS A 6 32.71 -20.12 -29.43
CA HIS A 6 32.98 -20.09 -27.99
C HIS A 6 32.65 -18.72 -27.37
N GLY A 7 32.93 -17.63 -28.09
CA GLY A 7 32.54 -16.28 -27.64
C GLY A 7 31.03 -16.10 -27.57
N ALA A 8 30.30 -16.61 -28.57
CA ALA A 8 28.84 -16.63 -28.54
C ALA A 8 28.31 -17.48 -27.37
N LEU A 9 28.87 -18.67 -27.15
CA LEU A 9 28.46 -19.55 -26.06
C LEU A 9 28.61 -18.88 -24.69
N MET A 10 29.75 -18.21 -24.43
CA MET A 10 29.97 -17.49 -23.16
C MET A 10 28.98 -16.33 -22.95
N LEU A 11 28.59 -15.62 -24.01
CA LEU A 11 27.63 -14.52 -23.92
C LEU A 11 26.20 -14.99 -23.63
N PHE A 12 25.79 -16.13 -24.22
CA PHE A 12 24.44 -16.65 -24.05
C PHE A 12 24.28 -17.59 -22.83
N LEU A 13 25.38 -18.09 -22.25
CA LEU A 13 25.37 -18.97 -21.09
C LEU A 13 24.60 -18.41 -19.87
N PRO A 14 24.76 -17.14 -19.43
CA PRO A 14 24.01 -16.62 -18.28
C PRO A 14 22.50 -16.50 -18.54
N LEU A 15 22.11 -16.21 -19.79
CA LEU A 15 20.71 -16.18 -20.22
C LEU A 15 20.10 -17.60 -20.20
N LEU A 16 20.88 -18.62 -20.57
CA LEU A 16 20.48 -20.04 -20.55
C LEU A 16 20.42 -20.62 -19.13
N LEU A 17 21.29 -20.16 -18.23
CA LEU A 17 21.30 -20.57 -16.82
C LEU A 17 20.22 -19.88 -15.99
N GLY A 18 19.47 -18.93 -16.57
CA GLY A 18 18.45 -18.17 -15.84
C GLY A 18 19.02 -17.38 -14.67
N MET A 19 20.30 -16.97 -14.74
CA MET A 19 20.90 -16.13 -13.72
C MET A 19 20.23 -14.76 -13.76
N ARG A 20 19.25 -14.55 -12.86
CA ARG A 20 18.68 -13.23 -12.65
C ARG A 20 19.76 -12.27 -12.21
N ASP A 21 19.61 -11.01 -12.64
CA ASP A 21 20.36 -9.92 -12.08
C ASP A 21 20.06 -9.84 -10.56
N PRO A 22 21.04 -10.08 -9.68
CA PRO A 22 20.82 -10.07 -8.23
C PRO A 22 20.51 -8.67 -7.68
N PHE A 23 20.65 -7.61 -8.49
CA PHE A 23 20.31 -6.24 -8.13
C PHE A 23 18.90 -5.84 -8.54
N LEU A 24 18.22 -6.64 -9.37
CA LEU A 24 16.81 -6.41 -9.71
C LEU A 24 15.90 -6.98 -8.62
N PRO A 25 14.85 -6.25 -8.22
CA PRO A 25 13.85 -6.78 -7.30
C PRO A 25 13.17 -8.00 -7.92
N VAL A 26 12.76 -8.93 -7.05
CA VAL A 26 11.93 -10.05 -7.46
C VAL A 26 10.60 -9.51 -7.98
N ASP A 27 10.13 -10.05 -9.11
CA ASP A 27 8.79 -9.71 -9.61
C ASP A 27 7.73 -10.02 -8.55
N ASP A 28 6.82 -9.07 -8.36
CA ASP A 28 5.69 -9.20 -7.43
C ASP A 28 4.38 -9.33 -8.23
N PRO A 29 4.06 -10.52 -8.79
CA PRO A 29 2.86 -10.73 -9.58
C PRO A 29 1.58 -10.53 -8.74
N CYS A 30 1.67 -10.83 -7.44
CA CYS A 30 0.56 -10.71 -6.50
C CYS A 30 0.37 -9.31 -5.92
N ARG A 31 1.23 -8.35 -6.30
CA ARG A 31 1.19 -6.96 -5.79
C ARG A 31 1.22 -6.86 -4.26
N THR A 32 1.89 -7.80 -3.60
CA THR A 32 2.05 -7.86 -2.14
C THR A 32 2.65 -6.57 -1.55
N VAL A 33 3.61 -5.95 -2.25
CA VAL A 33 4.24 -4.70 -1.81
C VAL A 33 3.23 -3.56 -1.81
N GLN A 34 2.50 -3.38 -2.93
CA GLN A 34 1.47 -2.35 -3.06
C GLN A 34 0.32 -2.58 -2.07
N LEU A 35 -0.10 -3.83 -1.90
CA LEU A 35 -1.12 -4.23 -0.95
C LEU A 35 -0.75 -3.88 0.49
N SER A 36 0.51 -4.11 0.90
CA SER A 36 0.98 -3.79 2.25
C SER A 36 0.97 -2.29 2.58
N GLN A 37 0.98 -1.44 1.55
CA GLN A 37 1.01 0.02 1.68
C GLN A 37 -0.39 0.64 1.55
N LEU A 38 -1.37 -0.16 1.10
CA LEU A 38 -2.76 0.25 0.92
C LEU A 38 -3.43 0.41 2.29
N GLN A 39 -3.99 1.59 2.55
CA GLN A 39 -4.63 1.90 3.83
C GLN A 39 -6.14 2.06 3.67
N TYR A 40 -6.90 1.37 4.52
CA TYR A 40 -8.34 1.54 4.61
C TYR A 40 -8.69 2.58 5.68
N ALA A 41 -9.38 3.66 5.28
CA ALA A 41 -9.76 4.74 6.20
C ALA A 41 -11.19 4.60 6.74
N GLY A 42 -11.99 3.69 6.19
CA GLY A 42 -13.39 3.51 6.54
C GLY A 42 -14.32 3.60 5.33
N ASN A 43 -15.62 3.58 5.60
CA ASN A 43 -16.65 3.64 4.58
C ASN A 43 -17.74 4.66 4.94
N ILE A 44 -18.55 4.99 3.94
CA ILE A 44 -19.83 5.66 4.11
C ILE A 44 -20.89 4.74 3.51
N ASP A 45 -21.95 4.50 4.28
CA ASP A 45 -23.14 3.78 3.85
C ASP A 45 -24.31 4.75 3.71
N SER A 46 -24.90 4.81 2.52
CA SER A 46 -26.09 5.62 2.20
C SER A 46 -27.37 4.79 2.08
N GLY A 47 -27.31 3.50 2.44
CA GLY A 47 -28.37 2.51 2.27
C GLY A 47 -28.46 1.96 0.84
N GLN A 48 -28.29 2.82 -0.18
CA GLN A 48 -28.27 2.41 -1.59
C GLN A 48 -26.87 2.04 -2.09
N ARG A 49 -25.84 2.66 -1.53
CA ARG A 49 -24.44 2.43 -1.90
C ARG A 49 -23.55 2.49 -0.67
N GLN A 50 -22.58 1.59 -0.65
CA GLN A 50 -21.54 1.53 0.35
C GLN A 50 -20.20 1.83 -0.33
N ILE A 51 -19.58 2.95 0.04
CA ILE A 51 -18.35 3.46 -0.57
C ILE A 51 -17.24 3.39 0.46
N ALA A 52 -16.16 2.69 0.15
CA ALA A 52 -14.94 2.65 0.93
C ALA A 52 -13.91 3.69 0.46
N PHE A 53 -13.10 4.16 1.40
CA PHE A 53 -11.99 5.07 1.15
C PHE A 53 -10.68 4.33 1.35
N LEU A 54 -9.91 4.24 0.26
CA LEU A 54 -8.57 3.66 0.25
C LEU A 54 -7.54 4.75 -0.02
N ARG A 55 -6.35 4.59 0.58
CA ARG A 55 -5.17 5.40 0.28
C ARG A 55 -4.09 4.49 -0.28
N ASP A 56 -3.64 4.78 -1.49
CA ASP A 56 -2.56 4.03 -2.15
C ASP A 56 -1.17 4.37 -1.58
N GLU A 57 -0.13 3.70 -2.10
CA GLU A 57 1.25 3.93 -1.68
C GLU A 57 1.77 5.36 -1.92
N LYS A 58 1.13 6.09 -2.83
CA LYS A 58 1.47 7.48 -3.18
C LYS A 58 0.70 8.49 -2.32
N GLY A 59 -0.10 8.00 -1.37
CA GLY A 59 -0.94 8.83 -0.52
C GLY A 59 -2.21 9.35 -1.21
N LYS A 60 -2.52 8.87 -2.42
CA LYS A 60 -3.69 9.29 -3.19
C LYS A 60 -4.92 8.58 -2.67
N TRP A 61 -5.97 9.37 -2.45
CA TRP A 61 -7.27 8.86 -2.04
C TRP A 61 -8.05 8.31 -3.23
N GLN A 62 -8.63 7.13 -3.03
CA GLN A 62 -9.52 6.47 -3.97
C GLN A 62 -10.82 6.11 -3.26
N ARG A 63 -11.93 6.30 -3.99
CA ARG A 63 -13.25 5.82 -3.58
C ARG A 63 -13.53 4.55 -4.35
N VAL A 64 -13.95 3.52 -3.64
CA VAL A 64 -14.18 2.21 -4.22
C VAL A 64 -15.46 1.60 -3.65
N GLU A 65 -16.16 0.83 -4.47
CA GLU A 65 -17.36 0.10 -4.12
C GLU A 65 -17.08 -1.42 -4.17
N ARG A 66 -18.10 -2.23 -3.87
CA ARG A 66 -17.98 -3.68 -4.06
C ARG A 66 -17.76 -3.97 -5.56
N GLU A 67 -16.98 -5.00 -5.85
CA GLU A 67 -16.57 -5.42 -7.20
C GLU A 67 -15.53 -4.52 -7.89
N ASP A 68 -15.20 -3.35 -7.31
CA ASP A 68 -14.09 -2.55 -7.82
C ASP A 68 -12.74 -3.25 -7.60
N ALA A 69 -11.80 -2.93 -8.48
CA ALA A 69 -10.44 -3.46 -8.48
C ALA A 69 -9.42 -2.36 -8.16
N PRO A 70 -9.10 -2.11 -6.87
CA PRO A 70 -8.15 -1.07 -6.48
C PRO A 70 -6.70 -1.40 -6.89
N LEU A 71 -6.40 -2.70 -7.05
CA LEU A 71 -5.13 -3.21 -7.56
C LEU A 71 -5.40 -4.17 -8.73
N PRO A 72 -4.51 -4.27 -9.73
CA PRO A 72 -4.68 -5.23 -10.83
C PRO A 72 -4.77 -6.67 -10.31
N GLY A 73 -5.82 -7.39 -10.69
CA GLY A 73 -6.06 -8.77 -10.26
C GLY A 73 -6.68 -8.92 -8.87
N TRP A 74 -7.00 -7.82 -8.18
CA TRP A 74 -7.65 -7.82 -6.89
C TRP A 74 -9.05 -7.24 -6.98
N ARG A 75 -9.99 -7.75 -6.20
CA ARG A 75 -11.39 -7.31 -6.25
C ARG A 75 -11.99 -7.18 -4.87
N ILE A 76 -12.73 -6.11 -4.62
CA ILE A 76 -13.40 -5.88 -3.34
C ILE A 76 -14.64 -6.76 -3.23
N THR A 77 -14.72 -7.57 -2.18
CA THR A 77 -15.84 -8.48 -1.95
C THR A 77 -16.72 -8.09 -0.78
N ALA A 78 -16.13 -7.48 0.25
CA ALA A 78 -16.88 -6.98 1.39
C ALA A 78 -16.27 -5.67 1.91
N ILE A 79 -17.16 -4.74 2.25
CA ILE A 79 -16.83 -3.49 2.93
C ILE A 79 -17.56 -3.54 4.27
N ALA A 80 -16.84 -3.33 5.37
CA ALA A 80 -17.38 -3.27 6.73
C ALA A 80 -16.80 -2.03 7.44
N THR A 81 -17.44 -1.57 8.51
CA THR A 81 -17.03 -0.33 9.20
C THR A 81 -15.54 -0.32 9.60
N GLU A 82 -15.07 -1.45 10.12
CA GLU A 82 -13.70 -1.61 10.63
C GLU A 82 -12.77 -2.41 9.70
N SER A 83 -13.28 -2.99 8.62
CA SER A 83 -12.44 -3.77 7.71
C SER A 83 -12.94 -3.77 6.27
N LEU A 84 -12.02 -4.01 5.35
CA LEU A 84 -12.27 -4.19 3.94
C LEU A 84 -11.67 -5.53 3.51
N THR A 85 -12.46 -6.34 2.81
CA THR A 85 -12.05 -7.67 2.32
C THR A 85 -11.98 -7.65 0.81
N MET A 86 -10.90 -8.21 0.28
CA MET A 86 -10.63 -8.35 -1.14
C MET A 86 -10.30 -9.80 -1.47
N GLU A 87 -10.68 -10.23 -2.66
CA GLU A 87 -10.16 -11.44 -3.27
C GLU A 87 -8.84 -11.15 -3.98
N THR A 88 -7.94 -12.10 -3.84
CA THR A 88 -6.59 -12.09 -4.40
C THR A 88 -6.61 -12.77 -5.78
N GLY A 89 -5.68 -12.38 -6.67
CA GLY A 89 -5.63 -12.91 -8.03
C GLY A 89 -5.38 -14.42 -8.11
N GLU A 90 -5.73 -15.02 -9.25
CA GLU A 90 -5.48 -16.44 -9.52
C GLU A 90 -3.98 -16.76 -9.31
N ALA A 91 -3.69 -17.83 -8.54
CA ALA A 91 -2.35 -18.26 -8.12
C ALA A 91 -1.66 -17.44 -7.00
N CYS A 92 -2.37 -16.53 -6.34
CA CYS A 92 -1.85 -15.80 -5.17
C CYS A 92 -2.48 -16.32 -3.88
N GLU A 93 -1.66 -16.50 -2.83
CA GLU A 93 -2.12 -16.89 -1.50
C GLU A 93 -1.93 -15.74 -0.49
N PRO A 94 -2.85 -15.55 0.47
CA PRO A 94 -4.13 -16.25 0.62
C PRO A 94 -5.15 -15.83 -0.47
N SER A 95 -6.22 -16.61 -0.67
CA SER A 95 -7.27 -16.28 -1.65
C SER A 95 -8.13 -15.06 -1.27
N GLN A 96 -8.12 -14.71 0.03
CA GLN A 96 -8.79 -13.54 0.56
C GLN A 96 -7.85 -12.76 1.45
N TRP A 97 -7.88 -11.44 1.30
CA TRP A 97 -7.14 -10.51 2.11
C TRP A 97 -8.07 -9.57 2.84
N ARG A 98 -7.82 -9.36 4.12
CA ARG A 98 -8.60 -8.43 4.96
C ARG A 98 -7.68 -7.34 5.50
N ILE A 99 -8.04 -6.09 5.19
CA ILE A 99 -7.37 -4.89 5.69
C ILE A 99 -8.24 -4.32 6.81
N ILE A 100 -7.63 -4.05 7.96
CA ILE A 100 -8.30 -3.38 9.08
C ILE A 100 -8.15 -1.87 8.90
N LYS A 101 -9.16 -1.12 9.33
CA LYS A 101 -9.13 0.34 9.32
C LYS A 101 -7.90 0.82 10.11
N GLY A 102 -7.11 1.69 9.49
CA GLY A 102 -5.90 2.23 10.12
C GLY A 102 -6.21 3.07 11.34
N GLU A 103 -5.29 3.11 12.30
CA GLU A 103 -5.38 4.01 13.45
C GLU A 103 -5.19 5.46 12.98
N THR A 104 -6.13 6.34 13.32
CA THR A 104 -5.93 7.77 13.18
C THR A 104 -4.98 8.23 14.28
N GLU A 105 -3.68 8.21 14.04
CA GLU A 105 -2.72 8.87 14.92
C GLU A 105 -2.97 10.39 14.85
N HIS A 106 -3.76 10.89 15.80
CA HIS A 106 -3.93 12.31 16.02
C HIS A 106 -2.75 12.80 16.86
N GLU A 107 -1.57 13.02 16.25
CA GLU A 107 -0.53 13.85 16.88
C GLU A 107 -1.03 15.31 16.93
N LYS A 108 -1.93 15.60 17.87
CA LYS A 108 -2.20 16.96 18.34
C LYS A 108 -1.19 17.26 19.43
N LYS A 109 -0.03 17.78 19.04
CA LYS A 109 0.76 18.61 19.96
C LYS A 109 0.10 19.98 20.03
N ASP A 110 -0.83 20.14 20.96
CA ASP A 110 -1.27 21.46 21.39
C ASP A 110 -0.03 22.22 21.87
N LYS A 111 0.26 23.36 21.23
CA LYS A 111 1.27 24.31 21.74
C LYS A 111 0.83 24.74 23.15
N PRO A 112 1.68 24.68 24.19
CA PRO A 112 1.30 25.27 25.46
C PRO A 112 1.14 26.78 25.30
N ALA A 113 -0.10 27.26 25.46
CA ALA A 113 -0.37 28.67 25.70
C ALA A 113 0.06 28.99 27.12
N GLY A 114 1.20 29.66 27.30
CA GLY A 114 1.68 29.98 28.64
C GLY A 114 3.03 30.66 28.70
N ALA A 115 3.12 31.90 28.22
CA ALA A 115 4.11 32.86 28.72
C ALA A 115 3.45 34.23 28.85
N VAL A 116 2.42 34.31 29.69
CA VAL A 116 2.03 35.59 30.28
C VAL A 116 3.02 35.85 31.42
N THR A 117 4.11 36.56 31.13
CA THR A 117 4.89 37.21 32.19
C THR A 117 4.09 38.40 32.69
N ALA A 118 3.24 38.17 33.68
CA ALA A 118 2.79 39.21 34.58
C ALA A 118 3.97 39.59 35.49
N ALA A 119 4.58 40.74 35.24
CA ALA A 119 5.44 41.40 36.21
C ALA A 119 4.86 42.79 36.50
N ALA A 120 3.83 42.81 37.35
CA ALA A 120 3.49 43.98 38.12
C ALA A 120 4.21 43.87 39.47
N ALA A 121 5.16 44.76 39.74
CA ALA A 121 5.58 45.09 41.09
C ALA A 121 5.98 46.57 41.11
N GLY A 122 5.20 47.37 41.84
CA GLY A 122 5.51 48.77 42.09
C GLY A 122 6.32 48.98 43.39
N ARG A 123 6.90 50.18 43.46
CA ARG A 123 7.36 50.96 44.63
C ARG A 123 8.57 50.45 45.42
N GLN A 124 9.67 51.20 45.36
CA GLN A 124 10.13 52.14 46.40
C GLN A 124 10.88 53.30 45.75
#